data_AF-A0A1X7HHQ6-F1
#
_entry.id   AF-A0A1X7HHQ6-F1
#
_cell.length_a   1.000
_cell.length_b   1.000
_cell.length_c   1.000
_cell.angle_alpha   90.00
_cell.angle_beta   90.00
_cell.angle_gamma   90.00
#
_symmetry.space_group_name_H-M   'P 1'
#
loop_
_entity.id
_entity.type
_entity.pdbx_description
1 polymer ?
#
loop_
_entity_poly.entity_id
_entity_poly.type
_entity_poly.pdbx_seq_one_letter_code
_entity_poly.pdbx_strand_id
1 'polypeptide(L)' 'MVPVYAHRYLPAGRGSFGHPVLSMWQTDIIYYGLDLADYMHQEYDEARGEVDDSWNPRATAPFWRDLL' A
#
# COMPACT_ATOMS: atom_id res chain seq x y z
N MET A 1 3.76 11.62 4.15
CA MET A 1 2.87 10.69 3.42
C MET A 1 2.22 11.44 2.28
N VAL A 2 1.79 10.72 1.25
CA VAL A 2 1.01 11.29 0.13
C VAL A 2 -0.39 10.67 0.20
N PRO A 3 -1.46 11.47 0.37
CA PRO A 3 -2.83 10.95 0.31
C PRO A 3 -3.14 10.49 -1.12
N VAL A 4 -3.71 9.30 -1.26
CA VAL A 4 -4.14 8.76 -2.56
C VAL A 4 -5.64 8.94 -2.71
N TYR A 5 -6.42 8.33 -1.81
CA TYR A 5 -7.89 8.41 -1.82
C TYR A 5 -8.46 7.94 -0.48
N ALA A 6 -9.44 8.65 0.06
CA ALA A 6 -10.08 8.34 1.35
C ALA A 6 -9.05 8.07 2.47
N HIS A 7 -9.01 6.84 2.98
CA HIS A 7 -8.10 6.40 4.06
C HIS A 7 -6.82 5.73 3.53
N ARG A 8 -6.45 5.97 2.27
CA ARG A 8 -5.33 5.31 1.59
C ARG A 8 -4.19 6.27 1.32
N TYR A 9 -2.98 5.80 1.61
CA TYR A 9 -1.80 6.63 1.63
C TYR A 9 -0.57 5.92 1.06
N LEU A 10 0.30 6.69 0.41
CA LEU A 10 1.63 6.26 0.02
C LEU A 10 2.68 6.77 1.02
N PRO A 11 3.64 5.90 1.40
CA PRO A 11 4.87 6.35 2.05
C PRO A 11 5.59 7.39 1.19
N ALA A 12 5.87 8.56 1.79
CA ALA A 12 6.60 9.60 1.09
C ALA A 12 8.11 9.35 1.26
N GLY A 13 8.84 9.25 0.16
CA GLY A 13 10.30 9.14 0.14
C GLY A 13 10.86 9.83 -1.10
N ARG A 14 11.94 10.61 -0.93
CA ARG A 14 12.61 11.24 -2.07
C ARG A 14 13.32 10.15 -2.89
N GLY A 15 13.06 10.11 -4.19
CA GLY A 15 13.74 9.21 -5.13
C GLY A 15 13.41 7.72 -4.97
N SER A 16 12.36 7.37 -4.22
CA SER A 16 11.92 5.98 -4.06
C SER A 16 10.53 5.78 -4.67
N PHE A 17 10.35 4.62 -5.30
CA PHE A 17 9.14 4.22 -6.03
C PHE A 17 8.75 2.78 -5.66
N GLY A 18 7.56 2.34 -6.06
CA GLY A 18 7.07 1.00 -5.74
C GLY A 18 6.75 0.82 -4.26
N HIS A 19 6.37 1.89 -3.55
CA HIS A 19 5.93 1.78 -2.17
C HIS A 19 4.54 1.13 -2.13
N PRO A 20 4.28 0.25 -1.15
CA PRO A 20 2.95 -0.29 -0.97
C PRO A 20 1.97 0.79 -0.55
N VAL A 21 0.72 0.66 -1.00
CA VAL A 21 -0.38 1.52 -0.57
C VAL A 21 -0.86 1.04 0.80
N LEU A 22 -0.89 1.96 1.75
CA LEU A 22 -1.31 1.70 3.11
C LEU A 22 -2.76 2.14 3.30
N SER A 23 -3.58 1.30 3.93
CA SER A 23 -4.90 1.68 4.45
C SER A 23 -4.76 2.01 5.92
N MET A 24 -5.17 3.22 6.31
CA MET A 24 -5.03 3.71 7.68
C MET A 24 -6.37 4.12 8.27
N TRP A 25 -6.82 3.38 9.27
CA TRP A 25 -8.01 3.68 10.05
C TRP A 25 -7.60 3.97 11.49
N GLN A 26 -7.55 5.27 11.83
CA GLN A 26 -7.12 5.73 13.15
C GLN A 26 -5.69 5.24 13.49
N THR A 27 -5.55 4.18 14.29
CA THR A 27 -4.27 3.56 14.66
C THR A 27 -3.98 2.27 13.91
N ASP A 28 -4.98 1.71 13.21
CA ASP A 28 -4.84 0.48 12.45
C ASP A 28 -4.31 0.77 11.06
N ILE A 29 -3.21 0.10 10.72
CA ILE A 29 -2.49 0.32 9.46
C ILE A 29 -2.22 -1.04 8.83
N ILE A 30 -2.66 -1.22 7.59
CA ILE A 30 -2.47 -2.46 6.84
C ILE A 30 -1.94 -2.16 5.44
N TYR A 31 -1.31 -3.17 4.84
CA TYR A 31 -1.01 -3.17 3.41
C TYR A 31 -2.30 -3.39 2.64
N TYR A 32 -2.64 -2.44 1.78
CA TYR A 32 -3.79 -2.53 0.90
C TYR A 32 -3.39 -2.93 -0.52
N GLY A 33 -2.26 -2.42 -1.03
CA GLY A 33 -1.71 -2.80 -2.33
C GLY A 33 -0.19 -2.88 -2.31
N LEU A 34 0.38 -3.71 -3.17
CA LEU A 34 1.84 -3.90 -3.30
C LEU A 34 2.53 -2.66 -3.84
N ASP A 35 1.87 -1.96 -4.75
CA ASP A 35 2.25 -0.66 -5.28
C ASP A 35 1.01 0.13 -5.72
N LEU A 36 1.21 1.31 -6.31
CA LEU A 36 0.10 2.14 -6.76
C LEU A 36 -0.68 1.52 -7.93
N ALA A 37 -0.04 0.74 -8.80
CA ALA A 37 -0.71 0.08 -9.92
C ALA A 37 -1.58 -1.08 -9.43
N ASP A 38 -1.05 -1.92 -8.53
CA ASP A 38 -1.80 -2.98 -7.84
C ASP A 38 -3.01 -2.41 -7.10
N TYR A 39 -2.84 -1.26 -6.42
CA TYR A 39 -3.95 -0.53 -5.81
C TYR A 39 -5.03 -0.11 -6.82
N MET A 40 -4.64 0.45 -7.96
CA MET A 40 -5.60 0.89 -8.98
C MET A 40 -6.36 -0.29 -9.57
N HIS A 41 -5.69 -1.41 -9.83
CA HIS A 41 -6.35 -2.65 -10.21
C HIS A 41 -7.33 -3.11 -9.12
N GLN A 42 -6.94 -3.05 -7.86
CA GLN A 42 -7.85 -3.47 -6.77
C GLN A 42 -9.07 -2.57 -6.58
N GLU A 43 -8.95 -1.27 -6.87
CA GLU A 43 -10.06 -0.33 -6.69
C GLU A 43 -11.06 -0.35 -7.84
N TYR A 44 -10.60 -0.68 -9.06
CA TYR A 44 -11.39 -0.52 -10.28
C TYR A 44 -11.62 -1.83 -11.05
N ASP A 45 -10.87 -2.89 -10.77
CA ASP A 45 -11.02 -4.19 -11.39
C ASP A 45 -11.76 -5.12 -10.41
N GLU A 46 -13.00 -5.49 -10.72
CA GLU A 46 -13.86 -6.34 -9.87
C GLU A 46 -13.26 -7.76 -9.65
N ALA A 47 -12.25 -8.12 -10.45
CA ALA A 47 -11.64 -9.44 -10.49
C ALA A 47 -10.36 -9.51 -9.63
N ARG A 48 -10.45 -9.27 -8.32
CA ARG A 48 -9.35 -9.73 -7.45
C ARG A 48 -9.46 -11.26 -7.32
N GLY A 49 -8.59 -11.98 -8.03
CA GLY A 49 -8.28 -13.37 -7.69
C GLY A 49 -7.70 -13.45 -6.28
N GLU A 50 -7.86 -14.60 -5.61
CA GLU A 50 -7.32 -14.83 -4.27
C GLU A 50 -5.87 -14.35 -4.17
N VAL A 51 -5.54 -13.74 -3.04
CA VAL A 51 -4.20 -13.26 -2.72
C VAL A 51 -3.25 -14.46 -2.79
N ASP A 52 -2.51 -14.57 -3.89
CA ASP A 52 -1.54 -15.66 -4.12
C ASP A 52 -0.39 -15.57 -3.10
N ASP A 53 0.30 -16.69 -2.88
CA ASP A 53 1.47 -16.78 -1.99
C ASP A 53 2.61 -15.82 -2.39
N SER A 54 2.57 -15.27 -3.61
CA SER A 54 3.47 -14.21 -4.08
C SER A 54 3.19 -12.82 -3.49
N TRP A 55 2.06 -12.62 -2.81
CA TRP A 55 1.72 -11.34 -2.19
C TRP A 55 2.54 -11.09 -0.92
N ASN A 56 3.62 -10.33 -1.10
CA ASN A 56 4.60 -10.04 -0.06
C ASN A 56 4.85 -8.52 0.03
N PRO A 57 3.87 -7.74 0.55
CA PRO A 57 4.04 -6.31 0.70
C PRO A 57 5.19 -6.02 1.67
N ARG A 58 6.05 -5.08 1.30
CA ARG A 58 7.17 -4.64 2.13
C ARG A 58 7.20 -3.13 2.20
N ALA A 59 7.08 -2.58 3.39
CA ALA A 59 7.30 -1.17 3.60
C ALA A 59 8.73 -0.78 3.18
N THR A 60 8.81 0.05 2.16
CA THR A 60 10.08 0.54 1.60
C THR A 60 10.56 1.82 2.28
N ALA A 61 9.69 2.50 3.02
CA ALA A 61 10.04 3.67 3.82
C ALA A 61 10.45 3.25 5.25
N PRO A 62 11.60 3.71 5.77
CA PRO A 62 12.17 3.24 7.04
C PRO A 62 11.19 3.28 8.23
N PHE A 63 10.52 4.41 8.43
CA PHE A 63 9.55 4.58 9.52
C PHE A 63 8.43 3.53 9.51
N TRP A 64 7.87 3.25 8.33
CA TRP A 64 6.76 2.28 8.19
C TRP A 64 7.23 0.84 8.29
N ARG A 65 8.51 0.59 7.96
CA ARG A 65 9.13 -0.73 8.08
C ARG A 65 9.41 -1.14 9.52
N ASP A 66 9.54 -0.16 10.42
CA ASP A 66 9.72 -0.37 11.85
C ASP A 66 8.37 -0.44 12.60
N LEU A 67 7.28 0.01 11.98
CA LEU A 67 5.95 0.11 12.58
C LEU A 67 5.01 -1.06 12.22
N LEU A 68 5.24 -1.72 11.08
CA LEU A 68 4.42 -2.81 10.51
C LEU A 68 5.16 -4.15 10.58
#